data_AF-A0A1H0WXS9-F1
#
_entry.id   AF-A0A1H0WXS9-F1
#
_cell.length_a   1.000
_cell.length_b   1.000
_cell.length_c   1.000
_cell.angle_alpha   90.00
_cell.angle_beta   90.00
_cell.angle_gamma   90.00
#
_symmetry.space_group_name_H-M   'P 1'
#
loop_
_entity.id
_entity.type
_entity.pdbx_description
1 polymer ?
#
loop_
_entity_poly.entity_id
_entity_poly.type
_entity_poly.pdbx_seq_one_letter_code
_entity_poly.pdbx_strand_id
1 'polypeptide(L)'
;MRLAEKRSSNLRQFGFQWEGDFLNIGKRFRLRIELLQTVLTKMARALYFHHYNYQKKLLIPLGALPLFIPPDSSPDPSFNATIEEFRKDTAKDMDIHPKFGGHQDIFTYQVFESSDWVRVNMKFYGHHHAAVVGIFQ
;
A
#
# COMPACT_ATOMS: atom_id res chain seq x y z
N MET A 1 8.44 20.39 0.73
CA MET A 1 8.87 19.00 0.94
C MET A 1 9.48 18.87 2.34
N ARG A 2 8.73 18.41 3.35
CA ARG A 2 9.27 18.15 4.70
C ARG A 2 9.73 16.68 4.75
N LEU A 3 11.03 16.39 4.69
CA LEU A 3 11.93 16.22 5.83
C LEU A 3 11.62 15.05 6.80
N ALA A 4 10.75 14.10 6.49
CA ALA A 4 10.62 12.95 7.39
C ALA A 4 11.91 12.11 7.49
N GLU A 5 12.77 12.10 6.46
CA GLU A 5 13.96 11.23 6.46
C GLU A 5 15.18 11.76 5.68
N LYS A 6 15.53 13.05 5.72
CA LYS A 6 16.86 13.47 5.17
C LYS A 6 18.05 12.74 5.84
N ARG A 7 17.82 11.97 6.92
CA ARG A 7 18.85 11.24 7.69
C ARG A 7 18.35 9.94 8.35
N SER A 8 17.38 9.25 7.78
CA SER A 8 16.98 7.97 8.38
C SER A 8 18.09 6.94 8.19
N SER A 9 18.72 6.52 9.30
CA SER A 9 19.91 5.67 9.32
C SER A 9 19.65 4.28 8.73
N ASN A 10 18.39 3.88 8.72
CA ASN A 10 17.89 2.63 8.20
C ASN A 10 17.66 2.68 6.66
N LEU A 11 17.85 3.80 5.97
CA LEU A 11 17.68 3.84 4.50
C LEU A 11 18.78 3.06 3.77
N ARG A 12 20.00 3.06 4.32
CA ARG A 12 21.15 2.33 3.75
C ARG A 12 20.93 0.82 3.68
N GLN A 13 20.27 0.21 4.68
CA GLN A 13 19.97 -1.22 4.66
C GLN A 13 18.97 -1.62 3.56
N PHE A 14 18.22 -0.64 3.01
CA PHE A 14 17.31 -0.85 1.89
C PHE A 14 17.90 -0.42 0.54
N GLY A 15 19.20 -0.10 0.49
CA GLY A 15 19.90 0.25 -0.75
C GLY A 15 19.76 1.72 -1.18
N PHE A 16 19.15 2.56 -0.35
CA PHE A 16 19.07 4.00 -0.58
C PHE A 16 20.33 4.68 -0.01
N GLN A 17 20.94 5.54 -0.82
CA GLN A 17 22.09 6.35 -0.42
C GLN A 17 21.84 7.80 -0.81
N TRP A 18 22.24 8.73 0.04
CA TRP A 18 22.20 10.15 -0.30
C TRP A 18 23.48 10.54 -1.04
N GLU A 19 23.33 11.12 -2.22
CA GLU A 19 24.38 11.78 -3.00
C GLU A 19 24.06 13.28 -3.08
N GLY A 20 24.64 14.05 -2.17
CA GLY A 20 24.25 15.45 -1.99
C GLY A 20 22.80 15.57 -1.53
N ASP A 21 21.97 16.26 -2.32
CA ASP A 21 20.53 16.42 -2.08
C ASP A 21 19.67 15.36 -2.79
N PHE A 22 20.28 14.39 -3.47
CA PHE A 22 19.58 13.36 -4.24
C PHE A 22 19.61 12.01 -3.52
N LEU A 23 18.49 11.29 -3.54
CA LEU A 23 18.41 9.91 -3.05
C LEU A 23 18.74 8.95 -4.21
N ASN A 24 19.93 8.38 -4.20
CA ASN A 24 20.37 7.36 -5.16
C ASN A 24 19.93 5.96 -4.69
N ILE A 25 19.36 5.19 -5.63
CA ILE A 25 18.97 3.78 -5.44
C ILE A 25 19.98 2.94 -6.22
N GLY A 26 21.20 2.83 -5.68
CA GLY A 26 22.37 2.33 -6.42
C GLY A 26 22.40 0.81 -6.69
N LYS A 27 21.39 0.02 -6.27
CA LYS A 27 21.35 -1.43 -6.51
C LYS A 27 19.93 -1.90 -6.84
N ARG A 28 19.83 -2.86 -7.77
CA ARG A 28 18.61 -3.67 -7.95
C ARG A 28 18.26 -4.31 -6.60
N PHE A 29 17.24 -3.80 -5.93
CA PHE A 29 16.75 -4.38 -4.68
C PHE A 29 15.97 -5.64 -5.00
N ARG A 30 16.34 -6.78 -4.41
CA ARG A 30 15.55 -8.00 -4.55
C ARG A 30 14.27 -7.83 -3.74
N LEU A 31 13.16 -7.63 -4.44
CA LEU A 31 11.86 -7.49 -3.80
C LEU A 31 11.51 -8.80 -3.08
N ARG A 32 11.32 -8.72 -1.76
CA ARG A 32 10.83 -9.83 -0.95
C ARG A 32 9.32 -9.71 -0.83
N ILE A 33 8.59 -10.43 -1.66
CA ILE A 33 7.11 -10.34 -1.77
C ILE A 33 6.43 -10.58 -0.41
N GLU A 34 6.85 -11.59 0.33
CA GLU A 34 6.33 -11.92 1.66
C GLU A 34 6.49 -10.76 2.65
N LEU A 35 7.64 -10.10 2.63
CA LEU A 35 7.91 -8.93 3.48
C LEU A 35 7.02 -7.76 3.06
N LEU A 36 6.88 -7.51 1.76
CA LEU A 36 6.01 -6.46 1.24
C LEU A 36 4.54 -6.70 1.66
N GLN A 37 4.03 -7.92 1.47
CA GLN A 37 2.68 -8.30 1.89
C GLN A 37 2.50 -8.11 3.40
N THR A 38 3.47 -8.54 4.21
CA THR A 38 3.44 -8.36 5.66
C THR A 38 3.37 -6.89 6.05
N VAL A 39 4.17 -6.04 5.42
CA VAL A 39 4.19 -4.60 5.67
C VAL A 39 2.85 -3.97 5.30
N LEU A 40 2.33 -4.25 4.10
CA LEU A 40 1.05 -3.72 3.64
C LEU A 40 -0.11 -4.14 4.55
N THR A 41 -0.15 -5.40 4.96
CA THR A 41 -1.16 -5.90 5.90
C THR A 41 -1.09 -5.20 7.26
N LYS A 42 0.12 -4.98 7.80
CA LYS A 42 0.31 -4.23 9.05
C LYS A 42 -0.12 -2.76 8.91
N MET A 43 0.22 -2.13 7.79
CA MET A 43 -0.24 -0.78 7.48
C MET A 43 -1.76 -0.72 7.44
N ALA A 44 -2.43 -1.62 6.71
CA ALA A 44 -3.89 -1.66 6.62
C ALA A 44 -4.56 -1.76 7.99
N ARG A 45 -4.03 -2.60 8.90
CA ARG A 45 -4.54 -2.70 10.28
C ARG A 45 -4.38 -1.39 11.06
N ALA A 46 -3.23 -0.74 10.93
CA ALA A 46 -2.98 0.54 11.59
C ALA A 46 -3.88 1.66 11.04
N LEU A 47 -4.05 1.73 9.73
CA LEU A 47 -4.91 2.69 9.05
C LEU A 47 -6.38 2.50 9.42
N TYR A 48 -6.84 1.26 9.46
CA TYR A 48 -8.19 0.93 9.90
C TYR A 48 -8.40 1.35 11.36
N PHE A 49 -7.47 1.01 12.27
CA PHE A 49 -7.56 1.40 13.67
C PHE A 49 -7.60 2.92 13.85
N HIS A 50 -6.76 3.64 13.10
CA HIS A 50 -6.76 5.10 13.07
C HIS A 50 -8.07 5.67 12.52
N HIS A 51 -8.58 5.13 11.41
CA HIS A 51 -9.83 5.58 10.77
C HIS A 51 -11.03 5.53 11.72
N TYR A 52 -11.08 4.52 12.58
CA TYR A 52 -12.11 4.39 13.63
C TYR A 52 -11.69 4.98 14.98
N ASN A 53 -10.88 6.05 14.99
CA ASN A 53 -10.47 6.79 16.18
C ASN A 53 -9.94 5.91 17.31
N TYR A 54 -9.15 4.90 16.95
CA TYR A 54 -8.52 3.96 17.88
C TYR A 54 -9.51 3.11 18.69
N GLN A 55 -10.76 2.96 18.21
CA GLN A 55 -11.79 2.16 18.88
C GLN A 55 -11.97 0.76 18.27
N LYS A 56 -11.60 0.56 17.00
CA LYS A 56 -11.91 -0.68 16.27
C LYS A 56 -10.66 -1.32 15.67
N LYS A 57 -10.31 -2.52 16.14
CA LYS A 57 -9.19 -3.30 15.59
C LYS A 57 -9.65 -4.21 14.47
N LEU A 58 -8.89 -4.26 13.38
CA LEU A 58 -9.11 -5.22 12.31
C LEU A 58 -8.36 -6.52 12.63
N LEU A 59 -9.09 -7.58 12.98
CA LEU A 59 -8.50 -8.85 13.45
C LEU A 59 -8.54 -10.00 12.44
N ILE A 60 -9.38 -9.90 11.42
CA ILE A 60 -9.57 -10.94 10.39
C ILE A 60 -8.32 -11.20 9.53
N PRO A 61 -8.25 -12.34 8.82
CA PRO A 61 -7.25 -12.57 7.78
C PRO A 61 -7.31 -11.48 6.69
N LEU A 62 -6.14 -11.08 6.19
CA LEU A 62 -6.01 -10.04 5.16
C LEU A 62 -5.12 -10.51 4.01
N GLY A 63 -5.57 -10.26 2.79
CA GLY A 63 -4.80 -10.41 1.56
C GLY A 63 -4.28 -9.05 1.08
N ALA A 64 -2.96 -8.94 0.86
CA ALA A 64 -2.33 -7.72 0.37
C ALA A 64 -2.00 -7.82 -1.12
N LEU A 65 -2.42 -6.80 -1.87
CA LEU A 65 -2.28 -6.68 -3.32
C LEU A 65 -1.40 -5.44 -3.63
N PRO A 66 -0.10 -5.61 -3.92
CA PRO A 66 0.77 -4.52 -4.34
C PRO A 66 0.53 -4.16 -5.81
N LEU A 67 -0.53 -3.40 -6.08
CA LEU A 67 -1.04 -3.04 -7.42
C LEU A 67 -0.12 -2.12 -8.24
N PHE A 68 1.09 -1.81 -7.76
CA PHE A 68 2.13 -1.13 -8.54
C PHE A 68 3.13 -2.11 -9.17
N ILE A 69 3.13 -3.36 -8.74
CA ILE A 69 3.93 -4.44 -9.36
C ILE A 69 3.06 -5.00 -10.47
N PRO A 70 3.46 -4.95 -11.75
CA PRO A 70 2.69 -5.58 -12.82
C PRO A 70 2.51 -7.09 -12.53
N PRO A 71 1.38 -7.70 -12.88
CA PRO A 71 1.33 -9.15 -12.90
C PRO A 71 2.42 -9.60 -13.89
N ASP A 72 3.32 -10.47 -13.43
CA ASP A 72 4.19 -11.17 -14.38
C ASP A 72 3.31 -11.97 -15.36
N SER A 73 3.91 -12.59 -16.37
CA SER A 73 3.27 -13.64 -17.17
C SER A 73 2.97 -14.88 -16.30
N SER A 74 2.15 -14.70 -15.25
CA SER A 74 1.55 -15.74 -14.45
C SER A 74 0.80 -16.66 -15.42
N PRO A 75 0.95 -17.99 -15.27
CA PRO A 75 0.23 -18.94 -16.09
C PRO A 75 -1.27 -18.98 -15.79
N ASP A 76 -1.76 -18.22 -14.80
CA ASP A 76 -3.19 -18.11 -14.45
C ASP A 76 -3.80 -16.79 -14.97
N PRO A 77 -4.54 -16.84 -16.11
CA PRO A 77 -5.23 -15.68 -16.66
C PRO A 77 -6.34 -15.14 -15.74
N SER A 78 -6.97 -15.99 -14.94
CA SER A 78 -8.05 -15.61 -14.03
C SER A 78 -7.50 -14.75 -12.89
N PHE A 79 -6.35 -15.14 -12.34
CA PHE A 79 -5.65 -14.33 -11.35
C PHE A 79 -5.24 -12.97 -11.92
N ASN A 80 -4.68 -12.93 -13.13
CA ASN A 80 -4.30 -11.66 -13.76
C ASN A 80 -5.51 -10.75 -14.01
N ALA A 81 -6.62 -11.30 -14.49
CA ALA A 81 -7.86 -10.53 -14.67
C ALA A 81 -8.35 -9.93 -13.35
N THR A 82 -8.33 -10.72 -12.27
CA THR A 82 -8.69 -10.26 -10.92
C THR A 82 -7.79 -9.11 -10.46
N ILE A 83 -6.46 -9.25 -10.64
CA ILE A 83 -5.51 -8.18 -10.28
C ILE A 83 -5.77 -6.90 -11.08
N GLU A 84 -6.05 -7.00 -12.37
CA GLU A 84 -6.36 -5.84 -13.21
C GLU A 84 -7.68 -5.16 -12.84
N GLU A 85 -8.69 -5.93 -12.43
CA GLU A 85 -9.92 -5.39 -11.87
C GLU A 85 -9.61 -4.59 -10.58
N PHE A 86 -8.85 -5.17 -9.65
CA PHE A 86 -8.43 -4.46 -8.44
C PHE A 86 -7.63 -3.19 -8.74
N ARG A 87 -6.78 -3.17 -9.78
CA ARG A 87 -6.07 -1.95 -10.23
C ARG A 87 -7.05 -0.87 -10.64
N LYS A 88 -7.99 -1.20 -11.52
CA LYS A 88 -8.98 -0.25 -12.06
C LYS A 88 -9.87 0.28 -10.95
N ASP A 89 -10.39 -0.59 -10.11
CA ASP A 89 -11.25 -0.21 -9.01
C ASP A 89 -10.51 0.66 -8.00
N THR A 90 -9.29 0.28 -7.61
CA THR A 90 -8.51 1.07 -6.65
C THR A 90 -8.19 2.46 -7.20
N ALA A 91 -7.84 2.56 -8.48
CA ALA A 91 -7.58 3.85 -9.12
C ALA A 91 -8.84 4.70 -9.15
N LYS A 92 -9.98 4.12 -9.56
CA LYS A 92 -11.27 4.80 -9.58
C LYS A 92 -11.69 5.27 -8.19
N ASP A 93 -11.63 4.41 -7.18
CA ASP A 93 -11.96 4.73 -5.79
C ASP A 93 -11.14 5.90 -5.28
N MET A 94 -9.83 5.88 -5.56
CA MET A 94 -8.89 6.93 -5.19
C MET A 94 -9.19 8.26 -5.86
N ASP A 95 -9.87 8.29 -7.01
CA ASP A 95 -10.24 9.52 -7.69
C ASP A 95 -11.58 10.08 -7.21
N ILE A 96 -12.55 9.21 -6.89
CA ILE A 96 -13.93 9.64 -6.59
C ILE A 96 -14.23 9.81 -5.10
N HIS A 97 -13.58 9.04 -4.22
CA HIS A 97 -13.90 9.02 -2.79
C HIS A 97 -12.94 9.90 -1.97
N PRO A 98 -13.39 10.42 -0.82
CA PRO A 98 -12.51 11.16 0.09
C PRO A 98 -11.27 10.35 0.48
N LYS A 99 -10.12 11.02 0.50
CA LYS A 99 -8.82 10.44 0.84
C LYS A 99 -8.36 10.95 2.20
N PHE A 100 -7.80 10.06 3.00
CA PHE A 100 -7.16 10.40 4.27
C PHE A 100 -5.64 10.46 4.11
N GLY A 101 -4.97 11.24 4.96
CA GLY A 101 -3.52 11.41 4.96
C GLY A 101 -3.12 12.89 4.98
N GLY A 102 -2.15 13.25 5.81
CA GLY A 102 -1.72 14.65 5.99
C GLY A 102 -0.96 15.24 4.78
N HIS A 103 -0.41 14.38 3.92
CA HIS A 103 0.37 14.78 2.74
C HIS A 103 -0.04 13.92 1.54
N GLN A 104 -1.06 14.37 0.80
CA GLN A 104 -1.70 13.53 -0.20
C GLN A 104 -0.78 13.12 -1.36
N ASP A 105 0.24 13.92 -1.66
CA ASP A 105 1.21 13.62 -2.71
C ASP A 105 2.19 12.50 -2.31
N ILE A 106 2.37 12.26 -1.01
CA ILE A 106 3.31 11.25 -0.48
C ILE A 106 2.56 9.98 -0.12
N PHE A 107 1.47 10.11 0.63
CA PHE A 107 0.71 8.98 1.10
C PHE A 107 -0.74 9.35 1.38
N THR A 108 -1.66 8.63 0.74
CA THR A 108 -3.08 8.64 1.07
C THR A 108 -3.63 7.25 1.23
N TYR A 109 -4.75 7.15 1.93
CA TYR A 109 -5.49 5.92 2.06
C TYR A 109 -7.00 6.15 2.12
N GLN A 110 -7.74 5.08 1.90
CA GLN A 110 -9.18 4.98 2.05
C GLN A 110 -9.50 3.67 2.78
N VAL A 111 -10.52 3.70 3.63
CA VAL A 111 -11.04 2.50 4.31
C VAL A 111 -12.50 2.36 3.90
N PHE A 112 -12.83 1.21 3.35
CA PHE A 112 -14.18 0.80 3.02
C PHE A 112 -14.52 -0.43 3.84
N GLU A 113 -15.72 -0.46 4.40
CA GLU A 113 -16.20 -1.56 5.23
C GLU A 113 -17.68 -1.82 4.94
N SER A 114 -18.02 -3.11 4.85
CA SER A 114 -19.38 -3.64 4.83
C SER A 114 -19.53 -4.67 5.96
N SER A 115 -20.70 -5.30 6.07
CA SER A 115 -20.92 -6.43 6.99
C SER A 115 -19.99 -7.60 6.71
N ASP A 116 -19.64 -7.81 5.44
CA ASP A 116 -18.99 -9.06 4.99
C ASP A 116 -17.52 -8.86 4.60
N TRP A 117 -17.08 -7.61 4.41
CA TRP A 117 -15.73 -7.33 3.93
C TRP A 117 -15.19 -5.99 4.40
N VAL A 118 -13.86 -5.89 4.35
CA VAL A 118 -13.11 -4.64 4.49
C VAL A 118 -12.13 -4.50 3.34
N ARG A 119 -11.93 -3.27 2.87
CA ARG A 119 -10.92 -2.91 1.89
C ARG A 119 -10.20 -1.65 2.33
N VAL A 120 -8.87 -1.71 2.33
CA VAL A 120 -8.01 -0.56 2.57
C VAL A 120 -7.21 -0.28 1.30
N ASN A 121 -7.56 0.81 0.62
CA ASN A 121 -6.80 1.29 -0.52
C ASN A 121 -5.70 2.23 -0.03
N MET A 122 -4.51 2.11 -0.59
CA MET A 122 -3.34 2.93 -0.28
C MET A 122 -2.73 3.48 -1.57
N LYS A 123 -2.28 4.73 -1.53
CA LYS A 123 -1.59 5.40 -2.64
C LYS A 123 -0.31 6.03 -2.13
N PHE A 124 0.80 5.65 -2.73
CA PHE A 124 2.13 6.14 -2.41
C PHE A 124 2.65 7.02 -3.54
N TYR A 125 3.30 8.12 -3.19
CA TYR A 125 3.99 9.03 -4.11
C TYR A 125 3.13 9.50 -5.31
N GLY A 126 1.81 9.65 -5.11
CA GLY A 126 0.92 10.17 -6.14
C GLY A 126 0.53 9.19 -7.26
N HIS A 127 1.06 7.96 -7.30
CA HIS A 127 0.77 7.04 -8.41
C HIS A 127 0.87 5.53 -8.09
N HIS A 128 1.53 5.12 -7.01
CA HIS A 128 1.65 3.69 -6.68
C HIS A 128 0.49 3.24 -5.80
N HIS A 129 -0.37 2.37 -6.34
CA HIS A 129 -1.51 1.85 -5.61
C HIS A 129 -1.21 0.51 -4.95
N ALA A 130 -1.81 0.28 -3.79
CA ALA A 130 -1.93 -1.02 -3.16
C ALA A 130 -3.33 -1.16 -2.56
N ALA A 131 -3.84 -2.38 -2.50
CA ALA A 131 -5.09 -2.70 -1.83
C ALA A 131 -4.84 -3.81 -0.82
N VAL A 132 -5.51 -3.74 0.33
CA VAL A 132 -5.57 -4.84 1.29
C VAL A 132 -7.02 -5.16 1.55
N VAL A 133 -7.38 -6.43 1.41
CA VAL A 133 -8.75 -6.93 1.51
C VAL A 133 -8.88 -7.96 2.61
N GLY A 134 -10.00 -7.97 3.30
CA GLY A 134 -10.37 -8.99 4.28
C GLY A 134 -11.85 -9.33 4.16
N ILE A 135 -12.19 -10.59 4.42
CA ILE A 135 -13.56 -11.10 4.42
C ILE A 135 -13.87 -11.54 5.86
N PHE A 136 -15.01 -11.10 6.39
CA PHE A 136 -15.51 -11.58 7.68
C PHE A 136 -16.06 -13.00 7.48
N GLN A 137 -15.62 -13.93 8.33
CA GLN A 137 -16.12 -15.31 8.36
C GLN A 137 -17.30 -15.43 9.31
#